data_AF-A0A7J2SY73-F1
#
_entry.id   AF-A0A7J2SY73-F1
#
_cell.length_a   1.000
_cell.length_b   1.000
_cell.length_c   1.000
_cell.angle_alpha   90.00
_cell.angle_beta   90.00
_cell.angle_gamma   90.00
#
_symmetry.space_group_name_H-M   'P 1'
#
loop_
_entity.id
_entity.type
_entity.pdbx_description
1 polymer ?
#
loop_
_entity_poly.entity_id
_entity_poly.type
_entity_poly.pdbx_seq_one_letter_code
_entity_poly.pdbx_strand_id
1 'polypeptide(L)'
;MGRGDGSGQGRALSAHLSDELSSEYGIRSLRVRVGDVVKVMRGSYKGVEGRVLRVYPKEGRLAIEGLNRQNSRGESVPIKVHASKVMLIRLNLEDKLRREKLESLKSRASGTGEGETHG
;
A
#
# COMPACT_ATOMS: atom_id res chain seq x y z
N MET A 1 -28.82 -15.26 -19.48
CA MET A 1 -27.44 -15.28 -18.93
C MET A 1 -27.13 -13.88 -18.42
N GLY A 2 -27.34 -13.63 -17.13
CA GLY A 2 -27.12 -12.31 -16.54
C GLY A 2 -26.70 -12.50 -15.09
N ARG A 3 -25.46 -12.95 -14.88
CA ARG A 3 -24.87 -12.87 -13.54
C ARG A 3 -24.53 -11.41 -13.29
N GLY A 4 -25.54 -10.67 -12.84
CA GLY A 4 -25.34 -9.44 -12.10
C GLY A 4 -24.87 -9.82 -10.71
N ASP A 5 -23.70 -10.44 -10.60
CA ASP A 5 -23.01 -10.48 -9.32
C ASP A 5 -22.58 -9.04 -9.04
N GLY A 6 -23.26 -8.40 -8.09
CA GLY A 6 -22.76 -7.24 -7.37
C GLY A 6 -21.54 -7.64 -6.54
N SER A 7 -20.52 -8.20 -7.19
CA SER A 7 -19.21 -8.43 -6.64
C SER A 7 -18.69 -7.05 -6.28
N GLY A 8 -18.81 -6.72 -4.98
CA GLY A 8 -18.32 -5.48 -4.40
C GLY A 8 -16.86 -5.34 -4.80
N GLN A 9 -16.62 -4.60 -5.88
CA GLN A 9 -15.29 -4.21 -6.32
C GLN A 9 -14.78 -3.27 -5.23
N GLY A 10 -14.23 -3.86 -4.18
CA GLY A 10 -13.41 -3.16 -3.21
C GLY A 10 -12.29 -2.55 -4.03
N ARG A 11 -12.44 -1.26 -4.37
CA ARG A 11 -11.43 -0.46 -5.06
C ARG A 11 -10.08 -0.81 -4.45
N ALA A 12 -9.19 -1.32 -5.27
CA ALA A 12 -7.98 -1.99 -4.82
C ALA A 12 -7.15 -1.03 -3.95
N LEU A 13 -7.22 -1.23 -2.63
CA LEU A 13 -6.37 -0.59 -1.62
C LEU A 13 -5.03 -1.32 -1.49
N SER A 14 -4.58 -1.95 -2.57
CA SER A 14 -3.26 -2.58 -2.65
C SER A 14 -2.23 -1.52 -3.02
N ALA A 15 -1.12 -1.56 -2.30
CA ALA A 15 0.09 -0.82 -2.64
C ALA A 15 1.22 -1.82 -2.89
N HIS A 16 2.20 -1.38 -3.69
CA HIS A 16 3.41 -2.16 -3.93
C HIS A 16 4.22 -2.23 -2.64
N LEU A 17 4.85 -3.36 -2.37
CA LEU A 17 5.86 -3.44 -1.33
C LEU A 17 7.19 -2.91 -1.86
N SER A 18 8.05 -2.44 -0.96
CA SER A 18 9.45 -2.21 -1.27
C SER A 18 10.14 -3.54 -1.63
N ASP A 19 11.19 -3.49 -2.46
CA ASP A 19 11.95 -4.67 -2.88
C ASP A 19 12.41 -5.54 -1.70
N GLU A 20 12.82 -4.92 -0.59
CA GLU A 20 13.24 -5.63 0.62
C GLU A 20 12.10 -6.49 1.20
N LEU A 21 10.92 -5.90 1.38
CA LEU A 21 9.74 -6.59 1.90
C LEU A 21 9.17 -7.59 0.87
N SER A 22 9.23 -7.24 -0.42
CA SER A 22 8.77 -8.11 -1.49
C SER A 22 9.61 -9.39 -1.56
N SER A 23 10.92 -9.27 -1.42
CA SER A 23 11.83 -10.42 -1.35
C SER A 23 11.67 -11.23 -0.07
N GLU A 24 11.45 -10.55 1.07
CA GLU A 24 11.28 -11.25 2.35
C GLU A 24 9.98 -12.07 2.40
N TYR A 25 8.87 -11.51 1.92
CA TYR A 25 7.55 -12.13 2.03
C TYR A 25 7.07 -12.81 0.73
N GLY A 26 7.79 -12.63 -0.39
CA GLY A 26 7.44 -13.13 -1.73
C GLY A 26 6.16 -12.55 -2.32
N ILE A 27 5.74 -11.37 -1.86
CA ILE A 27 4.51 -10.73 -2.31
C ILE A 27 4.79 -9.35 -2.92
N ARG A 28 4.27 -9.12 -4.12
CA ARG A 28 4.46 -7.86 -4.85
C ARG A 28 3.60 -6.71 -4.32
N SER A 29 2.48 -7.02 -3.66
CA SER A 29 1.54 -6.00 -3.16
C SER A 29 0.77 -6.47 -1.94
N LEU A 30 0.50 -5.54 -1.03
CA LEU A 30 -0.31 -5.77 0.18
C LEU A 30 -1.35 -4.68 0.35
N ARG A 31 -2.44 -5.02 1.05
CA ARG A 31 -3.44 -4.04 1.46
C ARG A 31 -2.87 -3.09 2.52
N VAL A 32 -2.93 -1.80 2.21
CA VAL A 32 -2.49 -0.73 3.12
C VAL A 32 -3.44 -0.62 4.31
N ARG A 33 -2.88 -0.48 5.50
CA ARG A 33 -3.59 -0.24 6.75
C ARG A 33 -3.12 1.07 7.40
N VAL A 34 -3.92 1.54 8.35
CA VAL A 34 -3.56 2.66 9.20
C VAL A 34 -2.32 2.27 10.01
N GLY A 35 -1.34 3.15 10.06
CA GLY A 35 -0.09 2.94 10.78
C GLY A 35 1.06 2.35 9.96
N ASP A 36 0.82 1.87 8.74
CA ASP A 36 1.90 1.48 7.80
C ASP A 36 2.70 2.72 7.37
N VAL A 37 3.99 2.56 7.07
CA VAL A 37 4.83 3.63 6.50
C VAL A 37 4.91 3.44 5.00
N VAL A 38 4.58 4.50 4.27
CA VAL A 38 4.53 4.50 2.81
C VAL A 38 5.39 5.60 2.21
N LYS A 39 5.88 5.36 0.99
CA LYS A 39 6.59 6.31 0.15
C LYS A 39 5.79 6.60 -1.09
N VAL A 40 5.73 7.86 -1.49
CA VAL A 40 5.10 8.24 -2.76
C VAL A 40 6.08 7.97 -3.91
N MET A 41 5.70 7.14 -4.87
CA MET A 41 6.52 6.87 -6.05
C MET A 41 6.24 7.84 -7.21
N ARG A 42 5.00 8.32 -7.33
CA ARG A 42 4.53 9.11 -8.48
C ARG A 42 3.72 10.32 -8.03
N GLY A 43 3.89 11.44 -8.73
CA GLY A 43 3.18 12.70 -8.51
C GLY A 43 4.07 13.83 -7.97
N SER A 44 3.45 14.95 -7.57
CA SER A 44 4.15 16.15 -7.08
C SER A 44 4.93 15.94 -5.78
N TYR A 45 4.66 14.84 -5.08
CA TYR A 45 5.25 14.51 -3.78
C TYR A 45 6.12 13.25 -3.85
N LYS A 46 6.64 12.92 -5.04
CA LYS A 46 7.53 11.76 -5.24
C LYS A 46 8.72 11.84 -4.27
N GLY A 47 9.02 10.72 -3.63
CA GLY A 47 10.13 10.59 -2.70
C GLY A 47 9.80 10.94 -1.25
N VAL A 48 8.64 11.54 -0.99
CA VAL A 48 8.17 11.78 0.37
C VAL A 48 7.73 10.47 1.01
N GLU A 49 8.21 10.27 2.23
CA GLU A 49 7.90 9.13 3.09
C GLU A 49 7.03 9.63 4.23
N GLY A 50 6.05 8.83 4.62
CA GLY A 50 5.14 9.22 5.68
C GLY A 50 4.28 8.07 6.18
N ARG A 51 3.71 8.25 7.37
CA ARG A 51 2.82 7.25 7.98
C ARG A 51 1.40 7.40 7.47
N VAL A 52 0.71 6.29 7.29
CA VAL A 52 -0.71 6.30 6.92
C VAL A 52 -1.55 6.66 8.15
N LEU A 53 -2.17 7.84 8.12
CA LEU A 53 -3.09 8.31 9.17
C LEU A 53 -4.48 7.69 8.99
N ARG A 54 -4.98 7.69 7.76
CA ARG A 54 -6.33 7.25 7.45
C ARG A 54 -6.44 6.66 6.06
N VAL A 55 -7.22 5.60 5.95
CA VAL A 55 -7.51 4.93 4.69
C VAL A 55 -8.98 5.14 4.33
N TYR A 56 -9.25 5.47 3.08
CA TYR A 56 -10.59 5.69 2.52
C TYR A 56 -10.95 4.54 1.56
N PRO A 57 -11.49 3.40 2.06
CA PRO A 57 -11.79 2.22 1.24
C PRO A 57 -12.86 2.45 0.19
N LYS A 58 -13.76 3.42 0.39
CA LYS A 58 -14.75 3.79 -0.62
C LYS A 58 -14.12 4.45 -1.85
N GLU A 59 -13.02 5.18 -1.68
CA GLU A 59 -12.36 5.96 -2.73
C GLU A 59 -11.06 5.32 -3.23
N GLY A 60 -10.47 4.36 -2.50
CA GLY A 60 -9.14 3.82 -2.80
C GLY A 60 -8.00 4.79 -2.47
N ARG A 61 -8.26 5.77 -1.61
CA ARG A 61 -7.32 6.84 -1.24
C ARG A 61 -6.83 6.70 0.18
N LEU A 62 -5.69 7.31 0.47
CA LEU A 62 -5.06 7.30 1.78
C LEU A 62 -4.47 8.68 2.10
N ALA A 63 -4.55 9.04 3.37
CA ALA A 63 -3.97 10.25 3.94
C ALA A 63 -2.63 9.88 4.59
N ILE A 64 -1.58 10.57 4.18
CA ILE A 64 -0.21 10.31 4.61
C ILE A 64 0.25 11.51 5.44
N GLU A 65 0.83 11.22 6.60
CA GLU A 65 1.49 12.21 7.46
C GLU A 65 2.71 12.80 6.75
N GLY A 66 2.83 14.13 6.73
CA GLY A 66 3.88 14.83 5.98
C GLY A 66 3.48 15.24 4.55
N LEU A 67 2.35 14.74 4.03
CA LEU A 67 1.75 15.24 2.78
C LEU A 67 0.59 16.19 3.08
N ASN A 68 0.95 17.40 3.47
CA ASN A 68 0.01 18.50 3.57
C ASN A 68 0.25 19.51 2.44
N ARG A 69 -0.82 20.18 2.03
CA ARG A 69 -0.74 21.38 1.19
C ARG A 69 -1.32 22.52 2.01
N GLN A 70 -0.60 23.64 2.07
CA GLN A 70 -1.09 24.87 2.65
C GLN A 70 -2.05 25.55 1.65
N ASN A 71 -3.25 25.89 2.09
CA ASN A 71 -4.17 26.70 1.30
C ASN A 71 -3.84 28.21 1.44
N SER A 72 -4.49 29.08 0.65
CA SER A 72 -4.32 30.54 0.76
C SER A 72 -4.71 31.13 2.12
N ARG A 73 -5.39 30.36 2.98
CA ARG A 73 -5.79 30.75 4.34
C ARG A 73 -4.83 30.24 5.42
N GLY A 74 -3.72 29.59 5.02
CA GLY A 74 -2.72 29.04 5.92
C GLY A 74 -3.08 27.69 6.55
N GLU A 75 -4.21 27.09 6.18
CA GLU A 75 -4.64 25.80 6.71
C GLU A 75 -3.90 24.65 6.00
N SER A 76 -3.45 23.68 6.78
CA SER A 76 -2.79 22.46 6.27
C SER A 76 -3.83 21.41 5.89
N VAL A 77 -4.07 21.23 4.60
CA VAL A 77 -5.00 20.21 4.09
C VAL A 77 -4.22 18.93 3.76
N PRO A 78 -4.58 17.77 4.35
CA PRO A 78 -3.93 16.52 4.03
C PRO A 78 -4.26 16.10 2.60
N ILE A 79 -3.23 15.68 1.88
CA ILE A 79 -3.34 15.28 0.49
C ILE A 79 -3.74 13.82 0.43
N LYS A 80 -4.84 13.54 -0.27
CA LYS A 80 -5.29 12.18 -0.52
C LYS A 80 -4.52 11.59 -1.69
N VAL A 81 -3.76 10.53 -1.44
CA VAL A 81 -2.99 9.80 -2.46
C VAL A 81 -3.66 8.46 -2.77
N HIS A 82 -3.59 8.01 -4.01
CA HIS A 82 -4.10 6.69 -4.40
C HIS A 82 -3.13 5.59 -3.95
N ALA A 83 -3.65 4.46 -3.46
CA ALA A 83 -2.82 3.35 -2.97
C ALA A 83 -1.82 2.82 -4.02
N SER A 84 -2.22 2.78 -5.29
CA SER A 84 -1.33 2.34 -6.39
C SER A 84 -0.17 3.29 -6.70
N LYS A 85 -0.14 4.51 -6.15
CA LYS A 85 0.95 5.48 -6.36
C LYS A 85 1.97 5.46 -5.21
N VAL A 86 1.75 4.61 -4.22
CA VAL A 86 2.60 4.49 -3.04
C VAL A 86 3.24 3.12 -2.93
N MET A 87 4.37 3.08 -2.24
CA MET A 87 5.12 1.90 -1.90
C MET A 87 5.16 1.77 -0.38
N LEU A 88 4.89 0.58 0.15
CA LEU A 88 5.03 0.28 1.57
C LEU A 88 6.50 0.05 1.89
N ILE A 89 7.04 0.85 2.82
CA ILE A 89 8.41 0.70 3.34
C ILE A 89 8.40 -0.13 4.62
N ARG A 90 7.45 0.15 5.52
CA ARG A 90 7.34 -0.58 6.79
C ARG A 90 5.91 -1.03 6.99
N LEU A 91 5.77 -2.31 7.31
CA LEU A 91 4.51 -2.93 7.64
C LEU A 91 4.27 -2.82 9.14
N ASN A 92 3.05 -2.45 9.49
CA ASN A 92 2.57 -2.56 10.84
C ASN A 92 2.12 -4.00 11.10
N LEU A 93 2.78 -4.65 12.07
CA LEU A 93 2.56 -6.04 12.49
C LEU A 93 1.71 -6.14 13.77
N GLU A 94 1.02 -5.07 14.18
CA GLU A 94 0.16 -5.07 15.38
C GLU A 94 -0.91 -6.18 15.39
N ASP A 95 -1.29 -6.71 14.23
CA ASP A 95 -2.38 -7.68 14.08
C ASP A 95 -1.84 -9.12 13.95
N LYS A 96 -2.15 -9.98 14.95
CA LYS A 96 -1.65 -11.37 15.03
C LYS A 96 -2.03 -12.20 13.79
N LEU A 97 -3.23 -12.01 13.26
CA LEU A 97 -3.69 -12.70 12.05
C LEU A 97 -2.96 -12.20 10.79
N ARG A 98 -2.55 -10.92 10.78
CA ARG A 98 -1.79 -10.32 9.66
C ARG A 98 -0.38 -10.89 9.61
N ARG A 99 0.29 -11.01 10.75
CA ARG A 99 1.64 -11.62 10.81
C ARG A 99 1.61 -13.10 10.42
N GLU A 100 0.66 -13.88 10.93
CA GLU A 100 0.58 -15.31 10.60
C GLU A 100 0.35 -15.53 9.10
N LYS A 101 -0.46 -14.66 8.48
CA LYS A 101 -0.70 -14.69 7.03
C LYS A 101 0.54 -14.29 6.24
N LEU A 102 1.27 -13.26 6.67
CA LEU A 102 2.55 -12.85 6.05
C LEU A 102 3.61 -13.95 6.18
N GLU A 103 3.70 -14.60 7.33
CA GLU A 103 4.65 -15.67 7.62
C GLU A 103 4.34 -16.94 6.81
N SER A 104 3.05 -17.29 6.66
CA SER A 104 2.60 -18.37 5.79
C SER A 104 2.83 -18.09 4.29
N LEU A 105 2.89 -16.82 3.88
CA LEU A 105 3.26 -16.43 2.51
C LEU A 105 4.77 -16.48 2.31
N LYS A 106 5.55 -16.07 3.33
CA LYS A 106 7.01 -16.17 3.35
C LYS A 106 7.50 -17.61 3.14
N SER A 107 6.86 -18.60 3.77
CA SER A 107 7.22 -20.02 3.59
C SER A 107 6.95 -20.57 2.18
N ARG A 108 6.06 -19.94 1.41
CA ARG A 108 5.80 -20.26 0.00
C ARG A 108 6.77 -19.55 -0.95
N ALA A 109 7.27 -18.38 -0.56
CA ALA A 109 8.17 -17.57 -1.36
C ALA A 109 9.56 -18.19 -1.51
N SER A 110 10.05 -18.83 -0.45
CA SER A 110 11.37 -19.50 -0.44
C SER A 110 11.48 -20.71 -1.36
N GLY A 111 10.43 -21.04 -2.12
CA GLY A 111 10.38 -22.21 -3.00
C GLY A 111 10.23 -21.93 -4.49
N THR A 112 10.29 -20.68 -4.99
CA THR A 112 10.08 -20.47 -6.44
C THR A 112 10.83 -19.26 -7.02
N GLY A 113 11.87 -19.57 -7.80
CA GLY A 113 12.04 -19.00 -9.13
C GLY A 113 12.92 -17.76 -9.22
N GLU A 114 14.20 -18.01 -9.48
CA GLU A 114 14.96 -17.26 -10.49
C GLU A 114 14.03 -17.00 -11.69
N GLY A 115 13.65 -15.74 -11.88
CA GLY A 115 12.74 -15.32 -12.95
C GLY A 115 13.42 -14.22 -13.74
N GLU A 116 14.20 -14.63 -14.73
CA GLU A 116 14.68 -13.80 -15.81
C GLU A 116 13.55 -12.88 -16.31
N THR A 117 13.79 -11.56 -16.32
CA THR A 117 13.08 -10.66 -17.23
C THR A 117 14.10 -9.99 -18.12
N HIS A 118 14.29 -10.56 -19.31
CA HIS A 118 14.87 -9.92 -20.49
C HIS A 118 13.98 -8.73 -20.91
N GLY A 119 14.59 -7.65 -21.39
CA GLY A 119 13.90 -6.52 -22.03
C GLY A 119 14.68 -5.22 -21.96
#